data_AF-A0A084QUF8-F1
#
_entry.id   AF-A0A084QUF8-F1
#
_cell.length_a   1.000
_cell.length_b   1.000
_cell.length_c   1.000
_cell.angle_alpha   90.00
_cell.angle_beta   90.00
_cell.angle_gamma   90.00
#
_symmetry.space_group_name_H-M   'P 1'
#
loop_
_entity.id
_entity.type
_entity.pdbx_description
1 polymer ?
#
loop_
_entity_poly.entity_id
_entity_poly.type
_entity_poly.pdbx_seq_one_letter_code
_entity_poly.pdbx_strand_id
1 'polypeptide(L)'
;MADPSPMGRYDALQSYETRGPTLHESDDSVTLGQKNSDSTSTRTKITQVELGSLGIIGTVLSVTYGTWDAKPAACITLRFDFRCKDGQFRFGSSEIGVSFTAFPQAQVGKGSTPRLRTKNINSPVVVFFYPQDHKLPSPTVSEKSSVGDDTGRTQTRFSLKGRTWSKTTRDEPHQVFWTMHEDAAAKSGISDAVCLCIVVRHLGSFQATVEARAKLTLGVTLRNLPWSEDDPLLFDGVTGKGPQLEIKEYDSLAVENWTEWLSRFTRIGSSTSSLCSVRGTAGATQDAKTVRDEMAYRVRAIPKNWSETYFLDKLTALFQMGHCARDIRVLSFAPSAFPLRQEKSAVISFSKGAPQVLSDEKQRWVLEVPEDPSADEAGRVELVFDLTFDGLTPLGKNATAPGSPASADIIVVPGLGGHAYGSFKERGGPYMWLQDSLAKDIQPMATTAGPIRVLTYGYESRVAESHSFQTLWDLGGKLQASIREIRQAKRPLILIAHSLGGLVVKEAIIRMSMGDQKDQDNLRCIVGALFFGVPSKGMDTNSLIPMAGDQPNRPLLDSISTGSSLLQKQSQKFEERFPFRDSSIISFHELRLSPTAVHTNASFRMAQNGL
;
A
#
# COMPACT_ATOMS: atom_id res chain seq x y z
N MET A 1 35.19 56.77 6.62
CA MET A 1 35.73 55.52 7.19
C MET A 1 34.61 54.49 7.16
N ALA A 2 34.83 53.45 6.37
CA ALA A 2 34.14 52.15 6.28
C ALA A 2 32.60 52.10 6.26
N ASP A 3 32.09 51.96 5.03
CA ASP A 3 30.80 51.39 4.66
C ASP A 3 30.80 49.87 4.94
N PRO A 4 29.87 49.30 5.72
CA PRO A 4 29.76 47.86 5.91
C PRO A 4 28.96 47.23 4.77
N SER A 5 29.68 46.62 3.82
CA SER A 5 29.10 45.81 2.74
C SER A 5 28.19 44.70 3.28
N PRO A 6 27.04 44.42 2.65
CA PRO A 6 26.23 43.25 2.97
C PRO A 6 26.88 41.99 2.38
N MET A 7 27.24 41.03 3.24
CA MET A 7 27.68 39.70 2.85
C MET A 7 26.65 39.02 1.92
N GLY A 8 27.16 38.60 0.76
CA GLY A 8 26.61 37.67 -0.24
C GLY A 8 25.22 37.08 -0.02
N ARG A 9 24.22 37.68 -0.67
CA ARG A 9 23.11 36.88 -1.22
C ARG A 9 23.66 36.11 -2.41
N TYR A 10 23.87 34.81 -2.25
CA TYR A 10 24.02 33.92 -3.40
C TYR A 10 22.72 33.98 -4.20
N ASP A 11 22.73 34.73 -5.30
CA ASP A 11 21.63 34.80 -6.24
C ASP A 11 21.62 33.51 -7.06
N ALA A 12 20.98 32.48 -6.52
CA ALA A 12 20.90 31.13 -7.10
C ALA A 12 20.30 31.11 -8.53
N LEU A 13 19.79 32.25 -9.03
CA LEU A 13 19.15 32.40 -10.32
C LEU A 13 20.12 32.59 -11.50
N GLN A 14 21.39 32.97 -11.26
CA GLN A 14 22.32 33.38 -12.34
C GLN A 14 22.99 32.23 -13.12
N SER A 15 22.76 30.96 -12.75
CA SER A 15 23.52 29.80 -13.28
C SER A 15 22.86 29.07 -14.47
N TYR A 16 21.70 29.51 -14.97
CA TYR A 16 20.77 28.63 -15.70
C TYR A 16 20.45 29.04 -17.16
N GLU A 17 21.39 29.62 -17.91
CA GLU A 17 21.16 29.98 -19.32
C GLU A 17 21.58 28.90 -20.36
N THR A 18 20.57 28.49 -21.13
CA THR A 18 20.51 28.04 -22.55
C THR A 18 21.37 26.89 -23.10
N ARG A 19 20.67 25.82 -23.55
CA ARG A 19 20.76 25.06 -24.82
C ARG A 19 19.56 24.05 -24.82
N GLY A 20 19.26 23.22 -25.84
CA GLY A 20 18.00 22.41 -25.93
C GLY A 20 17.90 21.11 -25.08
N PRO A 21 16.72 20.61 -24.70
CA PRO A 21 16.59 19.40 -23.87
C PRO A 21 17.19 18.16 -24.54
N THR A 22 18.02 17.38 -23.82
CA THR A 22 18.51 16.06 -24.25
C THR A 22 17.92 14.99 -23.34
N LEU A 23 17.04 14.17 -23.91
CA LEU A 23 16.51 12.97 -23.26
C LEU A 23 17.58 11.87 -23.37
N HIS A 24 18.12 11.43 -22.23
CA HIS A 24 19.00 10.27 -22.17
C HIS A 24 18.21 9.12 -21.55
N GLU A 25 17.90 8.09 -22.34
CA GLU A 25 17.61 6.76 -21.77
C GLU A 25 18.95 6.22 -21.26
N SER A 26 19.13 6.09 -19.95
CA SER A 26 20.29 5.37 -19.44
C SER A 26 20.03 3.87 -19.63
N ASP A 27 20.85 3.21 -20.44
CA ASP A 27 20.92 1.74 -20.51
C ASP A 27 21.35 1.10 -19.17
N ASP A 28 21.80 1.90 -18.20
CA ASP A 28 21.98 1.56 -16.79
C ASP A 28 20.62 1.32 -16.10
N SER A 29 19.76 0.48 -16.68
CA SER A 29 18.48 0.04 -16.14
C SER A 29 18.69 -0.75 -14.84
N VAL A 30 19.02 -0.05 -13.76
CA VAL A 30 18.99 -0.59 -12.42
C VAL A 30 17.52 -0.81 -12.08
N THR A 31 17.13 -2.08 -12.04
CA THR A 31 15.79 -2.49 -11.67
C THR A 31 15.53 -2.10 -10.21
N LEU A 32 14.84 -0.98 -9.99
CA LEU A 32 14.48 -0.52 -8.65
C LEU A 32 13.40 -1.41 -8.04
N GLY A 33 13.66 -1.92 -6.83
CA GLY A 33 12.67 -2.64 -6.02
C GLY A 33 12.40 -4.10 -6.39
N GLN A 34 13.15 -4.70 -7.33
CA GLN A 34 12.89 -6.06 -7.85
C GLN A 34 13.97 -7.11 -7.55
N LYS A 35 14.96 -6.82 -6.70
CA LYS A 35 15.95 -7.83 -6.30
C LYS A 35 15.93 -7.99 -4.80
N ASN A 36 16.06 -9.22 -4.33
CA ASN A 36 16.42 -9.47 -2.93
C ASN A 36 17.65 -8.59 -2.63
N SER A 37 17.66 -7.94 -1.45
CA SER A 37 18.77 -7.08 -1.04
C SER A 37 20.11 -7.82 -1.02
N ASP A 38 20.04 -9.16 -0.93
CA ASP A 38 21.12 -10.13 -1.03
C ASP A 38 20.58 -11.43 -1.66
N SER A 39 21.44 -12.37 -2.05
CA SER A 39 21.03 -13.67 -2.61
C SER A 39 20.53 -14.68 -1.55
N THR A 40 20.33 -14.24 -0.30
CA THR A 40 20.15 -15.11 0.87
C THR A 40 18.83 -14.90 1.61
N SER A 41 18.26 -13.70 1.58
CA SER A 41 17.07 -13.34 2.36
C SER A 41 15.78 -13.50 1.56
N THR A 42 14.81 -14.21 2.14
CA THR A 42 13.45 -14.27 1.59
C THR A 42 12.68 -12.99 1.93
N ARG A 43 12.15 -12.27 0.93
CA ARG A 43 11.32 -11.06 1.12
C ARG A 43 9.98 -11.33 1.81
N THR A 44 9.37 -10.30 2.42
CA THR A 44 8.15 -10.45 3.25
C THR A 44 6.89 -10.49 2.41
N LYS A 45 6.78 -9.64 1.41
CA LYS A 45 5.61 -9.56 0.53
C LYS A 45 5.87 -10.34 -0.76
N ILE A 46 4.92 -11.20 -1.12
CA ILE A 46 5.10 -12.18 -2.21
C ILE A 46 4.06 -12.10 -3.31
N THR A 47 2.91 -11.45 -3.10
CA THR A 47 2.02 -11.05 -4.20
C THR A 47 1.13 -9.87 -3.84
N GLN A 48 0.78 -9.06 -4.84
CA GLN A 48 -0.21 -8.00 -4.73
C GLN A 48 -0.97 -7.87 -6.05
N VAL A 49 -2.28 -8.06 -5.99
CA VAL A 49 -3.21 -7.70 -7.07
C VAL A 49 -4.19 -6.71 -6.48
N GLU A 50 -4.38 -5.56 -7.11
CA GLU A 50 -5.37 -4.57 -6.70
C GLU A 50 -6.19 -4.10 -7.90
N LEU A 51 -7.48 -3.92 -7.68
CA LEU A 51 -8.39 -3.25 -8.61
C LEU A 51 -9.38 -2.42 -7.78
N GLY A 52 -9.12 -1.12 -7.63
CA GLY A 52 -9.88 -0.23 -6.75
C GLY A 52 -9.90 -0.69 -5.29
N SER A 53 -11.08 -0.96 -4.72
CA SER A 53 -11.24 -1.44 -3.35
C SER A 53 -10.88 -2.92 -3.16
N LEU A 54 -10.77 -3.68 -4.25
CA LEU A 54 -10.52 -5.12 -4.23
C LEU A 54 -9.03 -5.41 -4.28
N GLY A 55 -8.59 -6.43 -3.56
CA GLY A 55 -7.23 -6.91 -3.76
C GLY A 55 -6.89 -8.20 -3.04
N ILE A 56 -5.80 -8.81 -3.47
CA ILE A 56 -5.18 -9.98 -2.84
C ILE A 56 -3.76 -9.58 -2.46
N ILE A 57 -3.36 -9.84 -1.22
CA ILE A 57 -1.97 -9.72 -0.76
C ILE A 57 -1.49 -11.11 -0.39
N GLY A 58 -0.29 -11.50 -0.79
CA GLY A 58 0.40 -12.65 -0.22
C GLY A 58 1.64 -12.20 0.53
N THR A 59 1.90 -12.82 1.68
CA THR A 59 3.01 -12.51 2.58
C THR A 59 3.69 -13.80 3.05
N VAL A 60 5.02 -13.86 3.10
CA VAL A 60 5.79 -14.89 3.82
C VAL A 60 5.90 -14.47 5.28
N LEU A 61 5.25 -15.23 6.15
CA LEU A 61 5.23 -14.99 7.59
C LEU A 61 6.41 -15.66 8.29
N SER A 62 6.77 -16.86 7.85
CA SER A 62 7.86 -17.63 8.45
C SER A 62 8.52 -18.57 7.43
N VAL A 63 9.83 -18.73 7.58
CA VAL A 63 10.64 -19.77 6.94
C VAL A 63 11.43 -20.44 8.05
N THR A 64 11.29 -21.75 8.15
CA THR A 64 12.01 -22.57 9.14
C THR A 64 12.67 -23.73 8.41
N TYR A 65 13.85 -24.13 8.87
CA TYR A 65 14.55 -25.30 8.35
C TYR A 65 14.62 -26.40 9.41
N GLY A 66 14.52 -27.64 8.96
CA GLY A 66 14.44 -28.85 9.76
C GLY A 66 14.57 -30.08 8.87
N THR A 67 13.89 -31.16 9.23
CA THR A 67 13.92 -32.43 8.52
C THR A 67 12.52 -32.97 8.22
N TRP A 68 12.44 -33.77 7.16
CA TRP A 68 11.32 -34.65 6.85
C TRP A 68 11.90 -35.98 6.39
N ASP A 69 11.56 -37.11 7.03
CA ASP A 69 12.17 -38.41 6.75
C ASP A 69 13.71 -38.34 6.88
N ALA A 70 14.18 -37.73 7.98
CA ALA A 70 15.59 -37.44 8.28
C ALA A 70 16.38 -36.66 7.20
N LYS A 71 15.71 -36.10 6.19
CA LYS A 71 16.32 -35.31 5.10
C LYS A 71 16.03 -33.83 5.27
N PRO A 72 16.94 -32.93 4.85
CA PRO A 72 16.73 -31.48 4.95
C PRO A 72 15.42 -31.03 4.29
N ALA A 73 14.67 -30.23 5.04
CA ALA A 73 13.39 -29.68 4.61
C ALA A 73 13.21 -28.25 5.11
N ALA A 74 12.44 -27.47 4.35
CA ALA A 74 12.02 -26.12 4.70
C ALA A 74 10.51 -26.09 4.92
N CYS A 75 10.08 -25.53 6.04
CA CYS A 75 8.68 -25.23 6.32
C CYS A 75 8.44 -23.72 6.08
N ILE A 76 7.60 -23.43 5.09
CA ILE A 76 7.28 -22.08 4.59
C ILE A 76 5.84 -21.76 4.96
N THR A 77 5.64 -20.70 5.74
CA THR A 77 4.31 -20.22 6.15
C THR A 77 3.97 -18.94 5.41
N LEU A 78 2.85 -18.96 4.70
CA LEU A 78 2.33 -17.88 3.87
C LEU A 78 0.98 -17.39 4.41
N ARG A 79 0.67 -16.11 4.21
CA ARG A 79 -0.66 -15.53 4.46
C ARG A 79 -1.17 -14.84 3.22
N PHE A 80 -2.44 -15.06 2.89
CA PHE A 80 -3.14 -14.39 1.82
C PHE A 80 -4.32 -13.59 2.37
N ASP A 81 -4.27 -12.28 2.21
CA ASP A 81 -5.34 -11.36 2.62
C ASP A 81 -6.19 -10.96 1.43
N PHE A 82 -7.51 -11.10 1.56
CA PHE A 82 -8.50 -10.75 0.54
C PHE A 82 -9.21 -9.47 0.94
N ARG A 83 -8.83 -8.33 0.33
CA ARG A 83 -9.49 -7.06 0.58
C ARG A 83 -10.74 -6.92 -0.27
N CYS A 84 -11.86 -6.66 0.40
CA CYS A 84 -13.12 -6.30 -0.20
C CYS A 84 -13.80 -5.25 0.70
N LYS A 85 -14.33 -4.15 0.15
CA LYS A 85 -15.24 -3.29 0.92
C LYS A 85 -16.57 -4.01 1.06
N ASP A 86 -17.16 -4.05 2.25
CA ASP A 86 -18.51 -4.55 2.46
C ASP A 86 -19.48 -3.84 1.48
N GLY A 87 -20.24 -4.61 0.69
CA GLY A 87 -21.06 -4.09 -0.41
C GLY A 87 -21.34 -5.07 -1.55
N GLN A 88 -21.59 -4.54 -2.76
CA GLN A 88 -22.02 -5.31 -3.95
C GLN A 88 -20.95 -6.21 -4.58
N PHE A 89 -19.67 -5.95 -4.31
CA PHE A 89 -18.55 -6.73 -4.86
C PHE A 89 -17.98 -7.62 -3.77
N ARG A 90 -17.72 -8.91 -4.06
CA ARG A 90 -17.16 -9.91 -3.13
C ARG A 90 -16.52 -11.06 -3.90
N PHE A 91 -15.47 -11.68 -3.36
CA PHE A 91 -14.82 -12.84 -3.98
C PHE A 91 -15.65 -14.11 -3.78
N GLY A 92 -16.18 -14.68 -4.86
CA GLY A 92 -16.91 -15.95 -4.86
C GLY A 92 -16.00 -17.18 -5.00
N SER A 93 -14.80 -17.02 -5.56
CA SER A 93 -13.79 -18.09 -5.57
C SER A 93 -12.37 -17.55 -5.66
N SER A 94 -11.38 -18.34 -5.26
CA SER A 94 -9.97 -18.00 -5.41
C SER A 94 -9.11 -19.25 -5.59
N GLU A 95 -7.98 -19.11 -6.30
CA GLU A 95 -6.96 -20.14 -6.47
C GLU A 95 -5.59 -19.55 -6.14
N ILE A 96 -4.85 -20.18 -5.22
CA ILE A 96 -3.47 -19.86 -4.87
C ILE A 96 -2.59 -21.03 -5.28
N GLY A 97 -1.53 -20.79 -6.05
CA GLY A 97 -0.56 -21.80 -6.47
C GLY A 97 0.85 -21.41 -6.06
N VAL A 98 1.65 -22.38 -5.60
CA VAL A 98 3.08 -22.19 -5.31
C VAL A 98 3.86 -23.30 -6.00
N SER A 99 4.92 -22.93 -6.72
CA SER A 99 5.77 -23.86 -7.48
C SER A 99 7.22 -23.77 -7.04
N PHE A 100 7.91 -24.90 -6.90
CA PHE A 100 9.29 -24.97 -6.40
C PHE A 100 10.27 -25.53 -7.44
N THR A 101 11.46 -24.93 -7.53
CA THR A 101 12.56 -25.35 -8.44
C THR A 101 13.92 -25.18 -7.76
N ALA A 102 14.92 -25.99 -8.13
CA ALA A 102 16.28 -25.88 -7.57
C ALA A 102 16.94 -24.56 -8.01
N PHE A 103 17.84 -24.02 -7.18
CA PHE A 103 18.56 -22.77 -7.46
C PHE A 103 20.06 -22.87 -7.10
N PRO A 104 20.98 -22.41 -7.98
CA PRO A 104 20.75 -21.90 -9.33
C PRO A 104 20.33 -23.02 -10.30
N GLN A 105 19.48 -22.70 -11.29
CA GLN A 105 19.14 -23.67 -12.33
C GLN A 105 20.39 -24.03 -13.14
N ALA A 106 20.67 -25.33 -13.29
CA ALA A 106 21.73 -25.79 -14.19
C ALA A 106 21.42 -25.29 -15.61
N GLN A 107 22.33 -24.50 -16.19
CA GLN A 107 22.22 -23.96 -17.54
C GLN A 107 22.15 -25.13 -18.55
N VAL A 108 20.98 -25.37 -19.13
CA VAL A 108 20.86 -26.31 -20.26
C VAL A 108 21.49 -25.62 -21.47
N GLY A 109 22.68 -26.06 -21.87
CA GLY A 109 23.36 -25.54 -23.05
C GLY A 109 22.45 -25.65 -24.28
N LYS A 110 22.25 -24.53 -24.98
CA LYS A 110 21.58 -24.49 -26.29
C LYS A 110 22.40 -25.27 -27.31
N GLY A 111 22.20 -26.59 -27.37
CA GLY A 111 22.88 -27.43 -28.35
C GLY A 111 23.04 -28.88 -27.90
N SER A 112 21.95 -29.64 -27.79
CA SER A 112 21.99 -31.09 -28.03
C SER A 112 20.57 -31.66 -28.18
N THR A 113 20.47 -32.66 -29.06
CA THR A 113 19.27 -33.38 -29.49
C THR A 113 18.61 -34.17 -28.35
N PRO A 114 17.31 -34.52 -28.48
CA PRO A 114 16.54 -35.09 -27.37
C PRO A 114 16.88 -36.58 -27.17
N ARG A 115 17.69 -36.92 -26.16
CA ARG A 115 17.79 -38.29 -25.64
C ARG A 115 17.96 -38.35 -24.11
N LEU A 116 17.19 -39.28 -23.55
CA LEU A 116 17.09 -39.79 -22.17
C LEU A 116 16.49 -38.84 -21.11
N ARG A 117 15.35 -39.29 -20.53
CA ARG A 117 14.80 -38.83 -19.25
C ARG A 117 15.84 -39.08 -18.15
N THR A 118 16.78 -38.17 -17.95
CA THR A 118 17.56 -38.11 -16.71
C THR A 118 16.62 -37.63 -15.61
N LYS A 119 16.32 -38.52 -14.64
CA LYS A 119 15.64 -38.11 -13.41
C LYS A 119 16.49 -37.01 -12.79
N ASN A 120 15.96 -35.79 -12.64
CA ASN A 120 16.60 -34.73 -11.87
C ASN A 120 16.60 -35.17 -10.39
N ILE A 121 17.65 -35.87 -9.96
CA ILE A 121 17.75 -36.54 -8.65
C ILE A 121 17.74 -35.53 -7.48
N ASN A 122 18.06 -34.25 -7.71
CA ASN A 122 18.03 -33.21 -6.67
C ASN A 122 17.08 -32.05 -7.04
N SER A 123 15.77 -32.30 -7.06
CA SER A 123 14.77 -31.23 -7.21
C SER A 123 13.96 -31.06 -5.92
N PRO A 124 13.45 -29.86 -5.60
CA PRO A 124 12.62 -29.65 -4.42
C PRO A 124 11.30 -30.43 -4.53
N VAL A 125 10.90 -31.08 -3.44
CA VAL A 125 9.70 -31.92 -3.36
C VAL A 125 8.75 -31.35 -2.30
N VAL A 126 7.50 -31.09 -2.66
CA VAL A 126 6.46 -30.73 -1.70
C VAL A 126 6.02 -32.02 -0.99
N VAL A 127 6.50 -32.21 0.24
CA VAL A 127 6.23 -33.42 1.02
C VAL A 127 4.99 -33.27 1.91
N PHE A 128 4.65 -32.05 2.31
CA PHE A 128 3.46 -31.76 3.09
C PHE A 128 2.95 -30.34 2.83
N PHE A 129 1.65 -30.14 3.04
CA PHE A 129 1.03 -28.83 3.02
C PHE A 129 -0.22 -28.83 3.91
N TYR A 130 -0.57 -27.67 4.44
CA TYR A 130 -1.71 -27.47 5.32
C TYR A 130 -2.33 -26.08 5.11
N PRO A 131 -3.67 -25.92 5.13
CA PRO A 131 -4.70 -26.97 5.26
C PRO A 131 -4.88 -27.81 3.98
N GLN A 132 -5.33 -29.08 4.12
CA GLN A 132 -5.59 -29.97 2.98
C GLN A 132 -7.05 -29.94 2.53
N ASP A 133 -7.99 -30.21 3.44
CA ASP A 133 -9.42 -30.01 3.22
C ASP A 133 -9.98 -29.36 4.48
N HIS A 134 -10.42 -28.11 4.38
CA HIS A 134 -10.95 -27.40 5.52
C HIS A 134 -12.23 -26.63 5.15
N LYS A 135 -13.29 -26.93 5.90
CA LYS A 135 -14.50 -26.11 5.97
C LYS A 135 -14.33 -25.24 7.20
N LEU A 136 -14.04 -23.95 7.04
CA LEU A 136 -13.83 -23.05 8.18
C LEU A 136 -15.16 -22.79 8.91
N PRO A 137 -15.33 -23.21 10.18
CA PRO A 137 -16.57 -23.03 10.93
C PRO A 137 -16.71 -21.60 11.47
N SER A 138 -17.95 -21.11 11.60
CA SER A 138 -18.29 -19.86 12.32
C SER A 138 -18.07 -20.00 13.84
N PRO A 139 -17.79 -18.92 14.59
CA PRO A 139 -17.86 -18.93 16.05
C PRO A 139 -19.32 -19.16 16.50
N THR A 140 -19.54 -20.18 17.32
CA THR A 140 -20.86 -20.59 17.84
C THR A 140 -21.49 -19.53 18.74
N VAL A 141 -22.66 -19.02 18.36
CA VAL A 141 -23.67 -18.51 19.31
C VAL A 141 -24.59 -19.68 19.64
N SER A 142 -24.53 -20.17 20.87
CA SER A 142 -25.40 -21.25 21.34
C SER A 142 -26.74 -20.65 21.77
N GLU A 143 -27.78 -20.79 20.96
CA GLU A 143 -29.16 -20.61 21.41
C GLU A 143 -29.74 -21.96 21.84
N LYS A 144 -30.27 -22.02 23.07
CA LYS A 144 -31.25 -23.04 23.46
C LYS A 144 -32.63 -22.42 23.36
N SER A 145 -33.48 -22.97 22.52
CA SER A 145 -34.89 -23.11 22.84
C SER A 145 -35.40 -24.48 22.41
N SER A 146 -36.44 -24.90 23.10
CA SER A 146 -36.90 -26.26 23.36
C SER A 146 -37.45 -27.05 22.16
N VAL A 147 -37.16 -28.36 22.20
CA VAL A 147 -37.92 -29.51 21.67
C VAL A 147 -38.43 -29.37 20.23
N GLY A 148 -37.59 -29.86 19.31
CA GLY A 148 -37.91 -30.16 17.92
C GLY A 148 -36.62 -30.60 17.24
N ASP A 149 -36.55 -31.88 16.87
CA ASP A 149 -35.39 -32.53 16.26
C ASP A 149 -35.00 -31.82 14.95
N ASP A 150 -33.89 -31.08 14.94
CA ASP A 150 -33.13 -30.83 13.71
C ASP A 150 -31.69 -30.37 13.98
N THR A 151 -30.75 -31.02 13.30
CA THR A 151 -29.30 -30.93 13.49
C THR A 151 -28.73 -29.52 13.24
N GLY A 152 -28.12 -28.92 14.26
CA GLY A 152 -27.47 -27.60 14.19
C GLY A 152 -26.28 -27.57 13.23
N ARG A 153 -26.48 -27.05 12.01
CA ARG A 153 -25.44 -26.88 10.99
C ARG A 153 -24.66 -25.58 11.22
N THR A 154 -23.42 -25.68 11.63
CA THR A 154 -22.43 -24.59 11.64
C THR A 154 -22.28 -24.05 10.22
N GLN A 155 -22.65 -22.80 9.96
CA GLN A 155 -22.56 -22.25 8.60
C GLN A 155 -21.12 -21.79 8.32
N THR A 156 -20.47 -22.47 7.40
CA THR A 156 -19.12 -22.15 6.88
C THR A 156 -19.18 -20.94 5.94
N ARG A 157 -18.23 -19.99 5.99
CA ARG A 157 -18.23 -18.82 5.08
C ARG A 157 -17.70 -19.16 3.69
N PHE A 158 -16.68 -20.02 3.63
CA PHE A 158 -16.11 -20.55 2.41
C PHE A 158 -15.47 -21.92 2.68
N SER A 159 -15.30 -22.68 1.61
CA SER A 159 -14.55 -23.93 1.61
C SER A 159 -13.14 -23.68 1.07
N LEU A 160 -12.15 -24.37 1.63
CA LEU A 160 -10.77 -24.36 1.18
C LEU A 160 -10.31 -25.80 0.95
N LYS A 161 -9.79 -26.06 -0.25
CA LYS A 161 -9.26 -27.36 -0.66
C LYS A 161 -7.89 -27.20 -1.26
N GLY A 162 -6.91 -27.92 -0.75
CA GLY A 162 -5.55 -27.94 -1.23
C GLY A 162 -5.22 -29.24 -1.97
N ARG A 163 -4.33 -29.15 -2.96
CA ARG A 163 -3.85 -30.29 -3.74
C ARG A 163 -2.41 -30.07 -4.17
N THR A 164 -1.66 -31.15 -4.35
CA THR A 164 -0.34 -31.09 -5.00
C THR A 164 -0.46 -31.32 -6.51
N TRP A 165 0.56 -30.92 -7.25
CA TRP A 165 0.68 -31.17 -8.67
C TRP A 165 2.15 -31.39 -9.10
N SER A 166 2.31 -32.12 -10.20
CA SER A 166 3.59 -32.40 -10.85
C SER A 166 3.50 -32.06 -12.34
N LYS A 167 4.58 -31.49 -12.90
CA LYS A 167 4.71 -31.36 -14.35
C LYS A 167 4.87 -32.77 -14.92
N THR A 168 4.46 -33.00 -16.16
CA THR A 168 4.55 -34.31 -16.84
C THR A 168 5.97 -34.90 -16.90
N THR A 169 6.98 -34.06 -16.66
CA THR A 169 8.40 -34.42 -16.59
C THR A 169 8.87 -34.86 -15.21
N ARG A 170 8.00 -34.86 -14.18
CA ARG A 170 8.34 -35.15 -12.78
C ARG A 170 7.37 -36.16 -12.17
N ASP A 171 7.92 -37.15 -11.47
CA ASP A 171 7.14 -38.15 -10.71
C ASP A 171 6.71 -37.60 -9.34
N GLU A 172 7.55 -36.76 -8.71
CA GLU A 172 7.30 -36.19 -7.38
C GLU A 172 6.68 -34.77 -7.44
N PRO A 173 5.77 -34.45 -6.50
CA PRO A 173 5.09 -33.15 -6.44
C PRO A 173 6.06 -32.01 -6.15
N HIS A 174 5.88 -30.91 -6.88
CA HIS A 174 6.69 -29.69 -6.73
C HIS A 174 5.85 -28.42 -6.76
N GLN A 175 4.53 -28.60 -6.85
CA GLN A 175 3.56 -27.52 -6.84
C GLN A 175 2.47 -27.88 -5.85
N VAL A 176 1.91 -26.85 -5.22
CA VAL A 176 0.74 -26.95 -4.37
C VAL A 176 -0.24 -25.86 -4.75
N PHE A 177 -1.53 -26.21 -4.76
CA PHE A 177 -2.62 -25.32 -5.12
C PHE A 177 -3.70 -25.38 -4.06
N TRP A 178 -4.24 -24.22 -3.68
CA TRP A 178 -5.45 -24.10 -2.86
C TRP A 178 -6.55 -23.44 -3.65
N THR A 179 -7.70 -24.09 -3.73
CA THR A 179 -8.93 -23.55 -4.28
C THR A 179 -9.89 -23.22 -3.15
N MET A 180 -10.43 -22.02 -3.19
CA MET A 180 -11.41 -21.50 -2.25
C MET A 180 -12.70 -21.17 -2.97
N HIS A 181 -13.83 -21.55 -2.38
CA HIS A 181 -15.16 -21.28 -2.90
C HIS A 181 -16.04 -20.75 -1.78
N GLU A 182 -16.67 -19.60 -2.03
CA GLU A 182 -17.70 -19.05 -1.15
C GLU A 182 -18.79 -20.09 -0.88
N ASP A 183 -19.27 -20.15 0.36
CA ASP A 183 -20.45 -20.92 0.69
C ASP A 183 -21.71 -20.22 0.14
N ALA A 184 -22.42 -20.90 -0.75
CA ALA A 184 -23.60 -20.39 -1.43
C ALA A 184 -24.70 -19.91 -0.44
N ALA A 185 -24.72 -20.48 0.77
CA ALA A 185 -25.69 -20.12 1.79
C ALA A 185 -25.26 -18.90 2.64
N ALA A 186 -23.96 -18.65 2.81
CA ALA A 186 -23.44 -17.58 3.67
C ALA A 186 -23.48 -16.20 3.01
N LYS A 187 -23.33 -16.15 1.68
CA LYS A 187 -23.30 -14.93 0.89
C LYS A 187 -22.34 -13.81 1.40
N SER A 188 -21.26 -14.16 2.10
CA SER A 188 -20.33 -13.18 2.69
C SER A 188 -19.07 -12.91 1.85
N GLY A 189 -18.80 -13.71 0.82
CA GLY A 189 -17.55 -13.72 0.08
C GLY A 189 -16.36 -14.29 0.85
N ILE A 190 -15.22 -14.44 0.15
CA ILE A 190 -13.91 -14.74 0.74
C ILE A 190 -13.30 -13.41 1.20
N SER A 191 -13.47 -13.06 2.48
CA SER A 191 -12.94 -11.83 3.09
C SER A 191 -11.91 -12.09 4.19
N ASP A 192 -11.75 -13.34 4.63
CA ASP A 192 -10.84 -13.69 5.70
C ASP A 192 -9.42 -13.93 5.19
N ALA A 193 -8.43 -13.61 6.03
CA ALA A 193 -7.04 -13.95 5.79
C ALA A 193 -6.84 -15.46 5.86
N VAL A 194 -6.13 -16.02 4.88
CA VAL A 194 -5.85 -17.45 4.81
C VAL A 194 -4.37 -17.69 5.03
N CYS A 195 -4.05 -18.40 6.12
CA CYS A 195 -2.69 -18.84 6.39
C CYS A 195 -2.49 -20.25 5.82
N LEU A 196 -1.36 -20.46 5.15
CA LEU A 196 -0.99 -21.69 4.45
C LEU A 196 0.42 -22.10 4.88
N CYS A 197 0.65 -23.40 5.00
CA CYS A 197 1.96 -23.95 5.33
C CYS A 197 2.37 -24.99 4.27
N ILE A 198 3.65 -24.96 3.87
CA ILE A 198 4.23 -25.88 2.90
C ILE A 198 5.54 -26.42 3.46
N VAL A 199 5.72 -27.74 3.44
CA VAL A 199 7.00 -28.37 3.73
C VAL A 199 7.61 -28.86 2.43
N VAL A 200 8.81 -28.37 2.14
CA VAL A 200 9.57 -28.68 0.93
C VAL A 200 10.85 -29.40 1.32
N ARG A 201 10.99 -30.66 0.92
CA ARG A 201 12.22 -31.45 1.10
C ARG A 201 13.17 -31.14 -0.04
N HIS A 202 14.36 -30.62 0.29
CA HIS A 202 15.41 -30.34 -0.70
C HIS A 202 16.77 -30.20 -0.02
N LEU A 203 17.82 -30.70 -0.67
CA LEU A 203 19.20 -30.48 -0.26
C LEU A 203 19.81 -29.32 -1.06
N GLY A 204 20.06 -28.21 -0.37
CA GLY A 204 20.64 -26.99 -0.94
C GLY A 204 19.60 -25.89 -1.19
N SER A 205 20.04 -24.85 -1.91
CA SER A 205 19.20 -23.68 -2.20
C SER A 205 18.13 -24.00 -3.25
N PHE A 206 16.97 -23.38 -3.09
CA PHE A 206 15.86 -23.51 -4.02
C PHE A 206 15.08 -22.21 -4.12
N GLN A 207 14.16 -22.18 -5.07
CA GLN A 207 13.34 -21.01 -5.32
C GLN A 207 11.86 -21.37 -5.47
N ALA A 208 10.99 -20.40 -5.24
CA ALA A 208 9.55 -20.55 -5.46
C ALA A 208 8.91 -19.41 -6.25
N THR A 209 7.89 -19.74 -7.05
CA THR A 209 7.00 -18.79 -7.71
C THR A 209 5.58 -18.94 -7.18
N VAL A 210 4.87 -17.81 -7.06
CA VAL A 210 3.53 -17.75 -6.46
C VAL A 210 2.53 -17.17 -7.45
N GLU A 211 1.44 -17.88 -7.65
CA GLU A 211 0.28 -17.43 -8.43
C GLU A 211 -0.93 -17.26 -7.51
N ALA A 212 -1.66 -16.15 -7.63
CA ALA A 212 -2.92 -15.95 -6.92
C ALA A 212 -3.99 -15.43 -7.89
N ARG A 213 -5.19 -15.98 -7.80
CA ARG A 213 -6.36 -15.67 -8.63
C ARG A 213 -7.57 -15.57 -7.73
N ALA A 214 -8.46 -14.61 -7.95
CA ALA A 214 -9.77 -14.57 -7.31
C ALA A 214 -10.84 -14.17 -8.31
N LYS A 215 -12.07 -14.63 -8.14
CA LYS A 215 -13.22 -14.29 -8.97
C LYS A 215 -14.30 -13.68 -8.11
N LEU A 216 -14.81 -12.53 -8.49
CA LEU A 216 -15.98 -11.89 -7.91
C LEU A 216 -17.25 -12.64 -8.29
N THR A 217 -18.28 -12.52 -7.46
CA THR A 217 -19.60 -13.11 -7.72
C THR A 217 -20.34 -12.47 -8.89
N LEU A 218 -19.96 -11.24 -9.28
CA LEU A 218 -20.39 -10.54 -10.50
C LEU A 218 -19.57 -10.96 -11.74
N GLY A 219 -18.82 -12.05 -11.64
CA GLY A 219 -18.09 -12.65 -12.74
C GLY A 219 -16.69 -12.08 -12.98
N VAL A 220 -16.27 -10.99 -12.32
CA VAL A 220 -14.91 -10.40 -12.47
C VAL A 220 -13.83 -11.32 -11.93
N THR A 221 -12.95 -11.85 -12.76
CA THR A 221 -11.71 -12.48 -12.29
C THR A 221 -10.67 -11.40 -12.03
N LEU A 222 -10.06 -11.35 -10.85
CA LEU A 222 -8.75 -10.76 -10.59
C LEU A 222 -7.70 -11.87 -10.68
N ARG A 223 -6.65 -11.63 -11.44
CA ARG A 223 -5.55 -12.58 -11.59
C ARG A 223 -4.27 -11.82 -11.37
N ASN A 224 -3.36 -12.38 -10.60
CA ASN A 224 -1.98 -11.92 -10.64
C ASN A 224 -1.39 -12.38 -11.97
N LEU A 225 -0.73 -11.48 -12.70
CA LEU A 225 0.33 -11.91 -13.60
C LEU A 225 1.57 -12.15 -12.73
N PRO A 226 2.19 -13.33 -12.85
CA PRO A 226 3.07 -13.87 -11.82
C PRO A 226 4.27 -12.97 -11.51
N TRP A 227 4.78 -13.11 -10.29
CA TRP A 227 6.21 -12.96 -10.09
C TRP A 227 6.86 -14.08 -10.92
N SER A 228 7.50 -13.66 -12.02
CA SER A 228 8.04 -14.47 -13.12
C SER A 228 9.08 -15.49 -12.65
N GLU A 229 9.43 -16.40 -13.56
CA GLU A 229 10.72 -17.13 -13.48
C GLU A 229 11.92 -16.18 -13.23
N ASP A 230 11.85 -14.92 -13.66
CA ASP A 230 12.92 -13.92 -13.51
C ASP A 230 13.04 -13.22 -12.13
N ASP A 231 12.11 -13.41 -11.16
CA ASP A 231 12.22 -12.84 -9.80
C ASP A 231 11.54 -13.73 -8.73
N PRO A 232 12.16 -14.88 -8.41
CA PRO A 232 11.57 -15.89 -7.55
C PRO A 232 11.90 -15.65 -6.06
N LEU A 233 11.09 -16.24 -5.17
CA LEU A 233 11.44 -16.33 -3.76
C LEU A 233 12.66 -17.23 -3.60
N LEU A 234 13.73 -16.74 -2.99
CA LEU A 234 14.94 -17.52 -2.75
C LEU A 234 14.94 -18.09 -1.34
N PHE A 235 15.36 -19.34 -1.23
CA PHE A 235 15.56 -20.08 0.01
C PHE A 235 16.95 -20.71 -0.06
N ASP A 236 17.83 -20.30 0.83
CA ASP A 236 19.23 -20.75 0.88
C ASP A 236 19.43 -22.07 1.64
N GLY A 237 18.37 -22.58 2.28
CA GLY A 237 18.45 -23.78 3.12
C GLY A 237 18.91 -23.53 4.56
N VAL A 238 19.22 -22.29 4.93
CA VAL A 238 19.87 -21.96 6.23
C VAL A 238 19.22 -20.77 6.93
N THR A 239 18.94 -19.68 6.21
CA THR A 239 18.46 -18.41 6.79
C THR A 239 16.96 -18.44 7.08
N GLY A 240 16.62 -18.72 8.34
CA GLY A 240 15.23 -18.68 8.81
C GLY A 240 14.63 -17.27 8.74
N LYS A 241 13.30 -17.21 8.73
CA LYS A 241 12.52 -15.96 8.74
C LYS A 241 11.36 -16.05 9.71
N GLY A 242 11.05 -14.94 10.39
CA GLY A 242 9.90 -14.84 11.28
C GLY A 242 9.98 -15.80 12.48
N PRO A 243 8.85 -16.00 13.19
CA PRO A 243 8.77 -16.97 14.28
C PRO A 243 9.25 -18.34 13.81
N GLN A 244 9.96 -19.06 14.68
CA GLN A 244 10.50 -20.37 14.34
C GLN A 244 9.62 -21.49 14.90
N LEU A 245 9.34 -22.51 14.09
CA LEU A 245 8.70 -23.74 14.55
C LEU A 245 9.65 -24.45 15.52
N GLU A 246 9.16 -24.79 16.71
CA GLU A 246 9.95 -25.37 17.80
C GLU A 246 10.45 -26.77 17.45
N ILE A 247 9.56 -27.61 16.92
CA ILE A 247 9.89 -28.95 16.45
C ILE A 247 10.46 -28.85 15.03
N LYS A 248 11.65 -29.42 14.83
CA LYS A 248 12.36 -29.41 13.55
C LYS A 248 12.17 -30.69 12.74
N GLU A 249 11.64 -31.75 13.32
CA GLU A 249 11.27 -32.98 12.62
C GLU A 249 9.81 -32.88 12.18
N TYR A 250 9.58 -32.36 10.96
CA TYR A 250 8.26 -31.94 10.51
C TYR A 250 7.28 -33.10 10.26
N ASP A 251 7.79 -34.28 9.94
CA ASP A 251 7.02 -35.51 9.77
C ASP A 251 6.54 -36.12 11.09
N SER A 252 7.08 -35.66 12.23
CA SER A 252 6.57 -36.02 13.56
C SER A 252 5.36 -35.20 14.00
N LEU A 253 5.04 -34.11 13.28
CA LEU A 253 3.97 -33.18 13.66
C LEU A 253 2.58 -33.69 13.27
N ALA A 254 1.68 -33.72 14.25
CA ALA A 254 0.27 -34.00 14.03
C ALA A 254 -0.48 -32.78 13.48
N VAL A 255 -1.69 -33.00 12.95
CA VAL A 255 -2.53 -31.94 12.36
C VAL A 255 -2.83 -30.82 13.35
N GLU A 256 -2.95 -31.15 14.64
CA GLU A 256 -3.18 -30.23 15.73
C GLU A 256 -2.01 -29.25 15.90
N ASN A 257 -0.77 -29.72 15.73
CA ASN A 257 0.41 -28.86 15.79
C ASN A 257 0.43 -27.85 14.65
N TRP A 258 0.07 -28.27 13.43
CA TRP A 258 -0.04 -27.37 12.27
C TRP A 258 -1.17 -26.36 12.44
N THR A 259 -2.29 -26.79 13.02
CA THR A 259 -3.42 -25.92 13.35
C THR A 259 -3.04 -24.88 14.39
N GLU A 260 -2.37 -25.30 15.46
CA GLU A 260 -1.86 -24.39 16.50
C GLU A 260 -0.85 -23.41 15.90
N TRP A 261 0.09 -23.89 15.08
CA TRP A 261 1.08 -23.07 14.40
C TRP A 261 0.43 -21.98 13.54
N LEU A 262 -0.50 -22.36 12.66
CA LEU A 262 -1.23 -21.39 11.83
C LEU A 262 -2.09 -20.45 12.70
N SER A 263 -2.62 -20.93 13.83
CA SER A 263 -3.43 -20.11 14.74
C SER A 263 -2.66 -18.93 15.34
N ARG A 264 -1.33 -19.07 15.47
CA ARG A 264 -0.46 -17.96 15.92
C ARG A 264 -0.54 -16.79 14.93
N PHE A 265 -0.67 -17.07 13.63
CA PHE A 265 -0.72 -16.06 12.58
C PHE A 265 -2.13 -15.57 12.25
N THR A 266 -3.16 -16.37 12.56
CA THR A 266 -4.54 -15.90 12.52
C THR A 266 -4.85 -14.99 13.70
N ARG A 267 -4.31 -15.26 14.91
CA ARG A 267 -4.49 -14.44 16.12
C ARG A 267 -3.71 -13.13 16.15
N ILE A 268 -2.58 -13.06 15.47
CA ILE A 268 -1.85 -11.80 15.29
C ILE A 268 -2.61 -10.85 14.33
N GLY A 269 -3.67 -11.34 13.66
CA GLY A 269 -4.70 -10.53 12.99
C GLY A 269 -6.09 -10.60 13.64
N SER A 270 -6.25 -11.27 14.79
CA SER A 270 -7.54 -11.43 15.47
C SER A 270 -7.45 -11.05 16.94
N SER A 271 -7.34 -9.76 17.21
CA SER A 271 -7.95 -9.17 18.40
C SER A 271 -9.27 -8.51 18.00
N THR A 272 -10.28 -9.34 17.72
CA THR A 272 -11.70 -8.99 17.91
C THR A 272 -12.52 -10.21 18.29
N SER A 273 -13.27 -10.02 19.39
CA SER A 273 -14.44 -10.78 19.90
C SER A 273 -14.22 -12.26 20.22
N SER A 274 -13.71 -12.60 21.41
CA SER A 274 -14.44 -12.74 22.70
C SER A 274 -15.27 -14.05 22.76
N LEU A 275 -15.23 -14.80 23.86
CA LEU A 275 -15.97 -14.48 25.08
C LEU A 275 -15.40 -15.19 26.32
N CYS A 276 -15.23 -14.43 27.41
CA CYS A 276 -15.66 -14.90 28.73
C CYS A 276 -17.18 -14.66 28.82
N SER A 277 -17.92 -15.66 29.29
CA SER A 277 -19.34 -15.54 29.63
C SER A 277 -19.50 -14.74 30.92
N VAL A 278 -20.41 -13.77 30.97
CA VAL A 278 -21.17 -13.43 32.19
C VAL A 278 -22.59 -13.02 31.79
N ARG A 279 -23.58 -13.70 32.37
CA ARG A 279 -25.01 -13.35 32.33
C ARG A 279 -25.24 -12.07 33.14
N GLY A 280 -26.09 -11.16 32.64
CA GLY A 280 -26.58 -10.04 33.46
C GLY A 280 -27.36 -8.97 32.70
N THR A 281 -28.58 -9.32 32.29
CA THR A 281 -29.80 -8.47 32.19
C THR A 281 -29.74 -6.98 31.81
N ALA A 282 -30.50 -6.70 30.73
CA ALA A 282 -31.42 -5.58 30.49
C ALA A 282 -30.92 -4.29 29.80
N GLY A 283 -31.38 -4.11 28.55
CA GLY A 283 -31.85 -2.80 28.06
C GLY A 283 -31.06 -2.12 26.92
N ALA A 284 -31.53 -2.33 25.68
CA ALA A 284 -31.50 -1.41 24.53
C ALA A 284 -30.21 -1.21 23.66
N THR A 285 -30.38 -1.61 22.39
CA THR A 285 -29.96 -1.00 21.10
C THR A 285 -28.49 -0.97 20.65
N GLN A 286 -28.23 -1.77 19.60
CA GLN A 286 -27.47 -1.50 18.34
C GLN A 286 -26.00 -1.01 18.40
N ASP A 287 -25.05 -1.88 17.97
CA ASP A 287 -24.32 -1.80 16.68
C ASP A 287 -22.90 -2.40 16.72
N ALA A 288 -22.59 -3.21 15.70
CA ALA A 288 -21.34 -3.93 15.51
C ALA A 288 -20.24 -3.05 14.88
N LYS A 289 -19.04 -3.02 15.49
CA LYS A 289 -17.84 -2.35 14.96
C LYS A 289 -16.68 -3.35 14.78
N THR A 290 -16.34 -3.62 13.52
CA THR A 290 -15.11 -4.26 13.07
C THR A 290 -13.90 -3.38 13.42
N VAL A 291 -12.87 -3.94 14.06
CA VAL A 291 -11.61 -3.25 14.35
C VAL A 291 -10.87 -3.02 13.04
N ARG A 292 -10.70 -1.74 12.71
CA ARG A 292 -9.89 -1.27 11.58
C ARG A 292 -8.42 -1.58 11.86
N ASP A 293 -7.68 -2.11 10.89
CA ASP A 293 -6.21 -2.04 10.83
C ASP A 293 -5.74 -0.66 11.31
N GLU A 294 -4.56 -0.52 11.95
CA GLU A 294 -4.00 0.74 12.47
C GLU A 294 -4.05 1.87 11.42
N MET A 295 -5.20 2.53 11.34
CA MET A 295 -5.54 3.48 10.30
C MET A 295 -4.91 4.81 10.67
N ALA A 296 -4.31 5.47 9.69
CA ALA A 296 -3.72 6.78 9.89
C ALA A 296 -4.81 7.85 9.83
N TYR A 297 -4.89 8.67 10.87
CA TYR A 297 -5.74 9.85 10.95
C TYR A 297 -4.86 11.08 10.83
N ARG A 298 -5.23 12.01 9.95
CA ARG A 298 -4.63 13.33 9.91
C ARG A 298 -5.32 14.21 10.93
N VAL A 299 -4.54 14.95 11.73
CA VAL A 299 -5.04 15.98 12.65
C VAL A 299 -4.47 17.33 12.21
N ARG A 300 -5.33 18.34 12.13
CA ARG A 300 -5.00 19.72 11.73
C ARG A 300 -5.51 20.72 12.76
N ALA A 301 -5.14 21.99 12.58
CA ALA A 301 -5.46 23.09 13.49
C ALA A 301 -4.88 22.89 14.91
N ILE A 302 -3.77 22.16 15.02
CA ILE A 302 -3.06 22.03 16.30
C ILE A 302 -2.34 23.36 16.57
N PRO A 303 -2.54 24.03 17.71
CA PRO A 303 -1.89 25.31 17.98
C PRO A 303 -0.36 25.23 17.94
N LYS A 304 0.32 26.25 17.42
CA LYS A 304 1.78 26.23 17.25
C LYS A 304 2.57 26.01 18.54
N ASN A 305 2.05 26.51 19.66
CA ASN A 305 2.65 26.43 20.99
C ASN A 305 2.53 25.03 21.61
N TRP A 306 1.68 24.15 21.07
CA TRP A 306 1.52 22.80 21.62
C TRP A 306 2.74 21.93 21.29
N SER A 307 3.36 21.35 22.33
CA SER A 307 4.34 20.27 22.16
C SER A 307 3.62 18.97 21.76
N GLU A 308 4.37 18.01 21.23
CA GLU A 308 3.82 16.68 20.91
C GLU A 308 3.24 16.01 22.17
N THR A 309 3.94 16.12 23.30
CA THR A 309 3.48 15.62 24.60
C THR A 309 2.18 16.27 25.03
N TYR A 310 2.10 17.61 24.97
CA TYR A 310 0.89 18.34 25.36
C TYR A 310 -0.29 17.99 24.45
N PHE A 311 -0.05 17.87 23.15
CA PHE A 311 -1.05 17.41 22.19
C PHE A 311 -1.56 16.01 22.55
N LEU A 312 -0.67 15.07 22.87
CA LEU A 312 -1.02 13.71 23.25
C LEU A 312 -1.82 13.66 24.56
N ASP A 313 -1.44 14.46 25.56
CA ASP A 313 -2.17 14.58 26.82
C ASP A 313 -3.60 15.09 26.58
N LYS A 314 -3.76 16.10 25.72
CA LYS A 314 -5.07 16.63 25.34
C LYS A 314 -5.93 15.62 24.60
N LEU A 315 -5.36 14.84 23.67
CA LEU A 315 -6.10 13.76 23.00
C LEU A 315 -6.52 12.66 23.98
N THR A 316 -5.63 12.30 24.90
CA THR A 316 -5.91 11.28 25.91
C THR A 316 -7.06 11.71 26.83
N ALA A 317 -7.07 12.98 27.25
CA ALA A 317 -8.17 13.57 28.01
C ALA A 317 -9.47 13.65 27.20
N LEU A 318 -9.41 14.13 25.95
CA LEU A 318 -10.56 14.27 25.04
C LEU A 318 -11.29 12.94 24.83
N PHE A 319 -10.53 11.87 24.63
CA PHE A 319 -11.09 10.53 24.38
C PHE A 319 -11.34 9.73 25.67
N GLN A 320 -11.17 10.35 26.84
CA GLN A 320 -11.36 9.71 28.15
C GLN A 320 -10.53 8.41 28.29
N MET A 321 -9.33 8.37 27.69
CA MET A 321 -8.52 7.16 27.54
C MET A 321 -7.71 6.77 28.81
N GLY A 322 -8.00 7.33 29.98
CA GLY A 322 -7.21 7.13 31.20
C GLY A 322 -5.73 7.53 31.02
N HIS A 323 -4.79 6.91 31.74
CA HIS A 323 -3.33 7.17 31.57
C HIS A 323 -2.69 6.42 30.38
N CYS A 324 -3.47 5.92 29.41
CA CYS A 324 -2.98 5.04 28.35
C CYS A 324 -2.63 5.78 27.05
N ALA A 325 -1.81 6.84 27.13
CA ALA A 325 -1.26 7.54 25.97
C ALA A 325 -0.54 6.61 24.96
N ARG A 326 -0.10 5.43 25.42
CA ARG A 326 0.54 4.37 24.60
C ARG A 326 -0.37 3.80 23.52
N ASP A 327 -1.68 3.98 23.62
CA ASP A 327 -2.64 3.48 22.64
C ASP A 327 -2.81 4.42 21.43
N ILE A 328 -2.25 5.64 21.50
CA ILE A 328 -2.16 6.59 20.38
C ILE A 328 -0.71 6.66 19.92
N ARG A 329 -0.46 6.28 18.66
CA ARG A 329 0.85 6.40 18.03
C ARG A 329 0.90 7.68 17.21
N VAL A 330 1.81 8.58 17.54
CA VAL A 330 2.14 9.75 16.71
C VAL A 330 3.11 9.32 15.62
N LEU A 331 2.61 9.22 14.40
CA LEU A 331 3.38 8.87 13.20
C LEU A 331 4.10 10.10 12.63
N SER A 332 3.50 11.27 12.77
CA SER A 332 4.04 12.56 12.32
C SER A 332 3.56 13.68 13.24
N PHE A 333 4.41 14.67 13.48
CA PHE A 333 4.06 15.89 14.19
C PHE A 333 4.92 17.05 13.66
N ALA A 334 4.34 17.88 12.80
CA ALA A 334 5.08 18.87 12.03
C ALA A 334 4.32 20.20 11.95
N PRO A 335 5.02 21.33 11.70
CA PRO A 335 4.38 22.56 11.26
C PRO A 335 3.43 22.34 10.11
N SER A 336 2.31 23.07 10.08
CA SER A 336 1.38 23.06 8.95
C SER A 336 2.13 23.30 7.64
N ALA A 337 1.66 22.65 6.58
CA ALA A 337 2.16 22.93 5.24
C ALA A 337 2.00 24.43 4.91
N PHE A 338 0.98 25.07 5.48
CA PHE A 338 0.58 26.46 5.29
C PHE A 338 1.20 27.38 6.38
N PRO A 339 2.31 28.07 6.09
CA PRO A 339 3.07 28.81 7.10
C PRO A 339 2.31 29.98 7.74
N LEU A 340 1.33 30.54 7.03
CA LEU A 340 0.51 31.65 7.52
C LEU A 340 -0.48 31.25 8.61
N ARG A 341 -0.84 29.95 8.71
CA ARG A 341 -1.86 29.48 9.65
C ARG A 341 -1.35 29.35 11.08
N GLN A 342 -0.04 29.48 11.31
CA GLN A 342 0.57 29.43 12.65
C GLN A 342 0.09 28.22 13.48
N GLU A 343 -0.04 27.07 12.80
CA GLU A 343 -0.58 25.82 13.35
C GLU A 343 0.38 24.66 13.01
N LYS A 344 0.14 23.51 13.63
CA LYS A 344 0.79 22.22 13.38
C LYS A 344 -0.23 21.23 12.81
N SER A 345 0.29 20.17 12.19
CA SER A 345 -0.48 19.01 11.77
C SER A 345 0.22 17.74 12.26
N ALA A 346 -0.59 16.76 12.62
CA ALA A 346 -0.13 15.46 13.05
C ALA A 346 -0.72 14.35 12.18
N VAL A 347 -0.04 13.22 12.14
CA VAL A 347 -0.60 11.96 11.66
C VAL A 347 -0.53 10.99 12.83
N ILE A 348 -1.67 10.43 13.22
CA ILE A 348 -1.78 9.51 14.35
C ILE A 348 -2.40 8.19 13.93
N SER A 349 -2.20 7.15 14.72
CA SER A 349 -2.95 5.89 14.62
C SER A 349 -3.29 5.37 16.00
N PHE A 350 -4.30 4.51 16.09
CA PHE A 350 -4.76 3.93 17.36
C PHE A 350 -4.46 2.44 17.37
N SER A 351 -3.65 1.98 18.33
CA SER A 351 -3.23 0.57 18.38
C SER A 351 -4.31 -0.37 18.91
N LYS A 352 -5.36 0.16 19.54
CA LYS A 352 -6.53 -0.60 20.04
C LYS A 352 -7.84 -0.20 19.37
N GLY A 353 -7.77 0.35 18.17
CA GLY A 353 -8.92 0.90 17.46
C GLY A 353 -9.22 2.34 17.85
N ALA A 354 -9.82 3.08 16.92
CA ALA A 354 -10.12 4.50 17.12
C ALA A 354 -11.30 4.69 18.09
N PRO A 355 -11.31 5.79 18.88
CA PRO A 355 -12.42 6.17 19.73
C PRO A 355 -13.75 6.24 18.97
N GLN A 356 -14.87 5.96 19.66
CA GLN A 356 -16.20 5.94 19.04
C GLN A 356 -16.54 7.27 18.33
N VAL A 357 -16.08 8.40 18.84
CA VAL A 357 -16.29 9.71 18.20
C VAL A 357 -15.68 9.82 16.79
N LEU A 358 -14.65 9.02 16.49
CA LEU A 358 -13.98 8.94 15.17
C LEU A 358 -14.43 7.71 14.35
N SER A 359 -15.49 7.03 14.79
CA SER A 359 -15.91 5.75 14.22
C SER A 359 -17.16 5.83 13.34
N ASP A 360 -17.80 6.99 13.23
CA ASP A 360 -18.88 7.25 12.24
C ASP A 360 -18.38 6.98 10.81
N GLU A 361 -19.28 6.69 9.85
CA GLU A 361 -18.97 6.59 8.41
C GLU A 361 -18.38 7.89 7.80
N LYS A 362 -18.37 8.97 8.60
CA LYS A 362 -17.71 10.23 8.27
C LYS A 362 -16.23 10.01 7.97
N GLN A 363 -15.69 10.84 7.08
CA GLN A 363 -14.25 10.86 6.76
C GLN A 363 -13.54 12.08 7.37
N ARG A 364 -14.28 12.92 8.11
CA ARG A 364 -13.81 14.16 8.74
C ARG A 364 -14.61 14.48 10.02
N TRP A 365 -13.92 14.93 11.05
CA TRP A 365 -14.49 15.34 12.34
C TRP A 365 -13.83 16.63 12.82
N VAL A 366 -14.59 17.45 13.55
CA VAL A 366 -14.09 18.64 14.25
C VAL A 366 -14.40 18.44 15.71
N LEU A 367 -13.37 18.43 16.56
CA LEU A 367 -13.49 18.17 17.99
C LEU A 367 -12.96 19.38 18.76
N GLU A 368 -13.77 19.90 19.69
CA GLU A 368 -13.36 20.97 20.57
C GLU A 368 -12.51 20.44 21.73
N VAL A 369 -11.40 21.08 21.99
CA VAL A 369 -10.47 20.77 23.08
C VAL A 369 -10.28 22.01 23.94
N PRO A 370 -10.50 21.92 25.27
CA PRO A 370 -10.21 23.04 26.17
C PRO A 370 -8.71 23.38 26.15
N GLU A 371 -8.36 24.65 25.94
CA GLU A 371 -6.97 25.10 25.90
C GLU A 371 -6.31 24.98 27.29
N ASP A 372 -7.01 25.37 28.36
CA ASP A 372 -6.58 25.28 29.76
C ASP A 372 -7.68 24.63 30.63
N PRO A 373 -7.40 23.54 31.37
CA PRO A 373 -8.40 22.91 32.26
C PRO A 373 -8.69 23.70 33.55
N SER A 374 -7.97 24.79 33.84
CA SER A 374 -8.03 25.53 35.11
C SER A 374 -8.63 26.94 35.04
N ALA A 375 -8.94 27.45 33.84
CA ALA A 375 -9.55 28.77 33.68
C ALA A 375 -11.06 28.64 33.40
N ASP A 376 -11.87 29.29 34.24
CA ASP A 376 -13.35 29.21 34.23
C ASP A 376 -14.01 29.73 32.94
N GLU A 377 -13.24 30.35 32.02
CA GLU A 377 -13.65 30.74 30.66
C GLU A 377 -12.57 30.42 29.59
N ALA A 378 -11.85 29.29 29.71
CA ALA A 378 -10.74 28.95 28.82
C ALA A 378 -11.16 28.80 27.33
N GLY A 379 -10.38 29.41 26.43
CA GLY A 379 -10.54 29.28 24.98
C GLY A 379 -10.62 27.82 24.52
N ARG A 380 -11.52 27.53 23.58
CA ARG A 380 -11.64 26.21 22.95
C ARG A 380 -10.88 26.19 21.64
N VAL A 381 -10.14 25.11 21.42
CA VAL A 381 -9.41 24.85 20.18
C VAL A 381 -10.16 23.77 19.39
N GLU A 382 -10.49 24.06 18.14
CA GLU A 382 -11.08 23.08 17.23
C GLU A 382 -9.98 22.26 16.54
N LEU A 383 -9.83 20.99 16.90
CA LEU A 383 -8.97 20.05 16.18
C LEU A 383 -9.75 19.38 15.05
N VAL A 384 -9.17 19.36 13.85
CA VAL A 384 -9.80 18.73 12.68
C VAL A 384 -9.13 17.40 12.38
N PHE A 385 -9.90 16.31 12.50
CA PHE A 385 -9.50 14.95 12.14
C PHE A 385 -10.02 14.60 10.76
N ASP A 386 -9.22 13.93 9.93
CA ASP A 386 -9.71 13.37 8.67
C ASP A 386 -8.94 12.12 8.21
N LEU A 387 -9.61 11.32 7.37
CA LEU A 387 -9.11 10.11 6.75
C LEU A 387 -8.84 10.28 5.25
N THR A 388 -9.19 11.41 4.65
CA THR A 388 -9.02 11.59 3.20
C THR A 388 -7.62 12.08 2.84
N PHE A 389 -6.97 12.81 3.76
CA PHE A 389 -5.69 13.46 3.52
C PHE A 389 -5.71 14.43 2.34
N ASP A 390 -6.88 14.98 1.98
CA ASP A 390 -7.00 15.93 0.87
C ASP A 390 -6.17 17.19 1.14
N GLY A 391 -5.46 17.66 0.11
CA GLY A 391 -4.51 18.75 0.21
C GLY A 391 -3.14 18.32 0.73
N LEU A 392 -2.31 19.30 1.09
CA LEU A 392 -0.94 19.05 1.54
C LEU A 392 -0.91 18.63 3.01
N THR A 393 -0.18 17.54 3.29
CA THR A 393 0.05 17.01 4.62
C THR A 393 1.56 16.90 4.86
N PRO A 394 2.12 17.64 5.83
CA PRO A 394 3.53 17.55 6.18
C PRO A 394 3.83 16.26 6.92
N LEU A 395 4.97 15.65 6.59
CA LEU A 395 5.43 14.37 7.13
C LEU A 395 6.77 14.56 7.84
N GLY A 396 6.88 14.02 9.06
CA GLY A 396 8.13 14.03 9.85
C GLY A 396 7.87 14.17 11.35
N LYS A 397 8.90 13.84 12.14
CA LYS A 397 8.89 13.91 13.61
C LYS A 397 9.77 15.04 14.18
N ASN A 398 10.52 15.73 13.32
CA ASN A 398 11.43 16.78 13.76
C ASN A 398 10.63 18.09 13.96
N ALA A 399 10.53 18.50 15.22
CA ALA A 399 9.86 19.72 15.64
C ALA A 399 10.64 20.96 15.16
N THR A 400 10.42 21.39 13.92
CA THR A 400 10.69 22.78 13.57
C THR A 400 9.57 23.66 14.11
N ALA A 401 9.91 24.90 14.50
CA ALA A 401 8.90 25.85 14.91
C ALA A 401 8.00 26.18 13.71
N PRO A 402 6.68 26.33 13.89
CA PRO A 402 5.81 26.80 12.83
C PRO A 402 6.29 28.14 12.26
N GLY A 403 6.47 28.18 10.94
CA GLY A 403 7.03 29.35 10.25
C GLY A 403 8.56 29.34 10.11
N SER A 404 9.28 28.35 10.65
CA SER A 404 10.71 28.19 10.36
C SER A 404 10.96 28.04 8.86
N PRO A 405 12.01 28.70 8.32
CA PRO A 405 12.39 28.52 6.93
C PRO A 405 12.77 27.05 6.69
N ALA A 406 12.35 26.52 5.54
CA ALA A 406 12.79 25.23 5.04
C ALA A 406 13.77 25.46 3.90
N SER A 407 14.78 24.59 3.81
CA SER A 407 15.78 24.66 2.74
C SER A 407 15.26 24.12 1.42
N ALA A 408 14.33 23.16 1.43
CA ALA A 408 13.67 22.63 0.24
C ALA A 408 12.29 22.00 0.57
N ASP A 409 11.46 21.81 -0.45
CA ASP A 409 10.21 21.05 -0.39
C ASP A 409 10.28 19.81 -1.29
N ILE A 410 9.84 18.66 -0.76
CA ILE A 410 9.54 17.45 -1.53
C ILE A 410 8.02 17.24 -1.46
N ILE A 411 7.33 17.22 -2.60
CA ILE A 411 5.88 16.96 -2.66
C ILE A 411 5.64 15.64 -3.37
N VAL A 412 4.92 14.74 -2.71
CA VAL A 412 4.60 13.41 -3.20
C VAL A 412 3.11 13.33 -3.56
N VAL A 413 2.80 12.88 -4.77
CA VAL A 413 1.46 12.87 -5.36
C VAL A 413 1.07 11.43 -5.73
N PRO A 414 -0.02 10.87 -5.14
CA PRO A 414 -0.48 9.52 -5.42
C PRO A 414 -1.17 9.43 -6.79
N GLY A 415 -1.50 8.21 -7.22
CA GLY A 415 -2.21 7.93 -8.47
C GLY A 415 -3.73 7.96 -8.34
N LEU A 416 -4.42 7.55 -9.40
CA LEU A 416 -5.87 7.44 -9.45
C LEU A 416 -6.37 6.45 -8.39
N GLY A 417 -7.35 6.85 -7.59
CA GLY A 417 -7.89 6.07 -6.47
C GLY A 417 -6.91 5.87 -5.31
N GLY A 418 -5.73 6.50 -5.36
CA GLY A 418 -4.68 6.37 -4.37
C GLY A 418 -4.91 7.29 -3.17
N HIS A 419 -4.80 6.73 -1.96
CA HIS A 419 -4.82 7.52 -0.74
C HIS A 419 -3.46 8.20 -0.50
N ALA A 420 -3.42 9.49 -0.18
CA ALA A 420 -2.17 10.26 -0.06
C ALA A 420 -1.15 9.62 0.89
N TYR A 421 -1.57 9.26 2.11
CA TYR A 421 -0.69 8.55 3.05
C TYR A 421 -0.51 7.06 2.71
N GLY A 422 -1.61 6.32 2.58
CA GLY A 422 -1.61 4.87 2.37
C GLY A 422 -0.92 4.39 1.10
N SER A 423 -0.86 5.18 0.02
CA SER A 423 -0.18 4.78 -1.23
C SER A 423 1.33 4.61 -1.08
N PHE A 424 1.92 5.25 -0.07
CA PHE A 424 3.36 5.21 0.21
C PHE A 424 3.69 4.48 1.52
N LYS A 425 2.70 3.87 2.17
CA LYS A 425 2.88 3.03 3.34
C LYS A 425 3.02 1.57 2.92
N GLU A 426 3.87 0.81 3.62
CA GLU A 426 3.93 -0.64 3.52
C GLU A 426 2.54 -1.23 3.79
N ARG A 427 2.15 -2.17 2.94
CA ARG A 427 0.83 -2.79 3.03
C ARG A 427 0.81 -3.78 4.19
N GLY A 428 -0.10 -3.57 5.15
CA GLY A 428 -0.22 -4.42 6.34
C GLY A 428 0.88 -4.22 7.40
N GLY A 429 1.82 -3.30 7.16
CA GLY A 429 2.87 -2.93 8.11
C GLY A 429 2.75 -1.46 8.52
N PRO A 430 3.43 -1.01 9.59
CA PRO A 430 3.42 0.39 9.99
C PRO A 430 4.39 1.26 9.16
N TYR A 431 5.33 0.64 8.45
CA TYR A 431 6.43 1.33 7.77
C TYR A 431 5.93 2.24 6.64
N MET A 432 6.37 3.50 6.63
CA MET A 432 6.01 4.50 5.65
C MET A 432 7.30 5.18 5.17
N TRP A 433 7.79 4.78 3.99
CA TRP A 433 9.17 5.09 3.58
C TRP A 433 9.46 6.59 3.46
N LEU A 434 8.45 7.45 3.20
CA LEU A 434 8.63 8.90 3.19
C LEU A 434 8.96 9.46 4.58
N GLN A 435 8.44 8.84 5.64
CA GLN A 435 8.63 9.25 7.02
C GLN A 435 9.80 8.55 7.70
N ASP A 436 9.97 7.26 7.39
CA ASP A 436 10.89 6.41 8.15
C ASP A 436 12.30 6.40 7.55
N SER A 437 12.43 6.29 6.23
CA SER A 437 13.73 6.22 5.54
C SER A 437 14.07 7.52 4.83
N LEU A 438 13.22 8.02 3.94
CA LEU A 438 13.51 9.23 3.17
C LEU A 438 13.82 10.42 4.10
N ALA A 439 13.00 10.63 5.14
CA ALA A 439 13.24 11.71 6.09
C ALA A 439 14.60 11.58 6.80
N LYS A 440 15.03 10.35 7.12
CA LYS A 440 16.32 10.06 7.73
C LYS A 440 17.48 10.26 6.74
N ASP A 441 17.31 9.82 5.51
CA ASP A 441 18.35 9.86 4.47
C ASP A 441 18.63 11.29 4.00
N ILE A 442 17.61 12.16 3.98
CA ILE A 442 17.76 13.57 3.59
C ILE A 442 18.10 14.50 4.77
N GLN A 443 17.97 14.03 6.02
CA GLN A 443 18.27 14.84 7.21
C GLN A 443 19.70 15.40 7.22
N PRO A 444 20.75 14.66 6.84
CA PRO A 444 22.12 15.18 6.74
C PRO A 444 22.29 16.26 5.66
N MET A 445 21.37 16.35 4.70
CA MET A 445 21.39 17.36 3.63
C MET A 445 20.73 18.68 4.05
N ALA A 446 20.17 18.75 5.26
CA ALA A 446 19.65 20.00 5.80
C ALA A 446 20.77 21.05 5.91
N THR A 447 20.48 22.26 5.45
CA THR A 447 21.44 23.37 5.46
C THR A 447 21.13 24.36 6.58
N THR A 448 21.96 25.39 6.75
CA THR A 448 21.68 26.53 7.63
C THR A 448 20.36 27.23 7.29
N ALA A 449 19.82 27.04 6.08
CA ALA A 449 18.52 27.57 5.66
C ALA A 449 17.31 26.77 6.20
N GLY A 450 17.54 25.64 6.87
CA GLY A 450 16.52 24.83 7.54
C GLY A 450 16.43 23.38 7.03
N PRO A 451 15.48 22.58 7.55
CA PRO A 451 15.29 21.20 7.10
C PRO A 451 14.62 21.14 5.73
N ILE A 452 14.70 19.97 5.11
CA ILE A 452 13.92 19.62 3.92
C ILE A 452 12.55 19.14 4.39
N ARG A 453 11.47 19.72 3.84
CA ARG A 453 10.09 19.30 4.17
C ARG A 453 9.62 18.22 3.21
N VAL A 454 9.13 17.12 3.75
CA VAL A 454 8.42 16.09 2.98
C VAL A 454 6.92 16.29 3.13
N LEU A 455 6.21 16.43 2.03
CA LEU A 455 4.77 16.67 1.98
C LEU A 455 4.12 15.60 1.11
N THR A 456 2.99 15.05 1.55
CA THR A 456 2.10 14.28 0.66
C THR A 456 0.91 15.14 0.25
N TYR A 457 0.45 15.00 -0.98
CA TYR A 457 -0.70 15.72 -1.52
C TYR A 457 -1.85 14.75 -1.82
N GLY A 458 -2.99 14.89 -1.13
CA GLY A 458 -4.21 14.15 -1.46
C GLY A 458 -5.15 14.94 -2.36
N TYR A 459 -5.89 14.22 -3.20
CA TYR A 459 -6.95 14.77 -4.03
C TYR A 459 -8.01 13.70 -4.29
N GLU A 460 -9.26 14.12 -4.47
CA GLU A 460 -10.36 13.21 -4.81
C GLU A 460 -10.11 12.58 -6.18
N SER A 461 -9.83 11.28 -6.16
CA SER A 461 -9.48 10.49 -7.33
C SER A 461 -10.16 9.12 -7.33
N ARG A 462 -11.16 8.91 -6.46
CA ARG A 462 -11.92 7.65 -6.42
C ARG A 462 -12.53 7.36 -7.80
N VAL A 463 -12.54 6.08 -8.16
CA VAL A 463 -13.08 5.60 -9.44
C VAL A 463 -14.53 5.13 -9.27
N ALA A 464 -14.78 4.22 -8.32
CA ALA A 464 -16.13 3.77 -7.99
C ALA A 464 -16.82 4.77 -7.05
N GLU A 465 -18.12 4.96 -7.24
CA GLU A 465 -18.99 5.85 -6.42
C GLU A 465 -18.44 7.27 -6.29
N SER A 466 -17.70 7.73 -7.30
CA SER A 466 -17.12 9.06 -7.30
C SER A 466 -18.12 10.06 -7.85
N HIS A 467 -18.43 11.07 -7.05
CA HIS A 467 -19.26 12.20 -7.47
C HIS A 467 -18.42 13.37 -8.02
N SER A 468 -17.12 13.14 -8.26
CA SER A 468 -16.21 14.15 -8.78
C SER A 468 -16.30 14.22 -10.31
N PHE A 469 -16.57 15.41 -10.84
CA PHE A 469 -16.50 15.71 -12.28
C PHE A 469 -15.19 16.43 -12.65
N GLN A 470 -14.20 16.39 -11.77
CA GLN A 470 -12.95 17.10 -11.97
C GLN A 470 -12.17 16.56 -13.16
N THR A 471 -11.71 17.47 -14.00
CA THR A 471 -10.83 17.17 -15.13
C THR A 471 -9.35 17.18 -14.70
N LEU A 472 -8.47 16.69 -15.57
CA LEU A 472 -7.03 16.81 -15.34
C LEU A 472 -6.58 18.26 -15.16
N TRP A 473 -7.20 19.18 -15.90
CA TRP A 473 -7.01 20.63 -15.77
C TRP A 473 -7.34 21.14 -14.36
N ASP A 474 -8.47 20.70 -13.80
CA ASP A 474 -8.91 21.09 -12.45
C ASP A 474 -7.96 20.54 -11.38
N LEU A 475 -7.55 19.28 -11.53
CA LEU A 475 -6.61 18.62 -10.62
C LEU A 475 -5.24 19.33 -10.62
N GLY A 476 -4.69 19.61 -11.80
CA GLY A 476 -3.44 20.36 -11.94
C GLY A 476 -3.53 21.77 -11.36
N GLY A 477 -4.67 22.44 -11.55
CA GLY A 477 -4.92 23.76 -10.97
C GLY A 477 -4.98 23.77 -9.46
N LYS A 478 -5.63 22.77 -8.85
CA LYS A 478 -5.67 22.63 -7.39
C LYS A 478 -4.28 22.36 -6.80
N LEU A 479 -3.45 21.56 -7.49
CA LEU A 479 -2.07 21.33 -7.07
C LEU A 479 -1.22 22.60 -7.20
N GLN A 480 -1.31 23.31 -8.33
CA GLN A 480 -0.65 24.61 -8.53
C GLN A 480 -1.02 25.59 -7.40
N ALA A 481 -2.31 25.75 -7.11
CA ALA A 481 -2.78 26.65 -6.07
C ALA A 481 -2.26 26.24 -4.68
N SER A 482 -2.23 24.94 -4.38
CA SER A 482 -1.69 24.42 -3.12
C SER A 482 -0.19 24.72 -2.97
N ILE A 483 0.60 24.50 -4.02
CA ILE A 483 2.04 24.84 -4.06
C ILE A 483 2.22 26.34 -3.86
N ARG A 484 1.43 27.17 -4.54
CA ARG A 484 1.47 28.62 -4.42
C ARG A 484 1.19 29.10 -2.99
N GLU A 485 0.25 28.47 -2.27
CA GLU A 485 -0.13 28.85 -0.91
C GLU A 485 1.02 28.57 0.10
N ILE A 486 1.71 27.44 -0.04
CA ILE A 486 2.74 27.02 0.92
C ILE A 486 4.13 27.65 0.68
N ARG A 487 4.35 28.23 -0.50
CA ARG A 487 5.65 28.79 -0.91
C ARG A 487 5.69 30.30 -0.69
N GLN A 488 6.25 30.68 0.46
CA GLN A 488 6.50 32.08 0.85
C GLN A 488 7.88 32.59 0.40
N ALA A 489 8.81 31.67 0.13
CA ALA A 489 10.16 31.97 -0.34
C ALA A 489 10.53 31.08 -1.52
N LYS A 490 11.47 31.56 -2.35
CA LYS A 490 12.10 30.77 -3.42
C LYS A 490 13.05 29.77 -2.77
N ARG A 491 12.77 28.48 -2.93
CA ARG A 491 13.58 27.36 -2.45
C ARG A 491 13.41 26.16 -3.38
N PRO A 492 14.38 25.26 -3.48
CA PRO A 492 14.26 24.06 -4.29
C PRO A 492 12.97 23.26 -4.00
N LEU A 493 12.34 22.79 -5.08
CA LEU A 493 11.14 21.95 -5.08
C LEU A 493 11.42 20.67 -5.87
N ILE A 494 11.16 19.53 -5.24
CA ILE A 494 11.23 18.21 -5.85
C ILE A 494 9.82 17.61 -5.86
N LEU A 495 9.41 17.05 -6.99
CA LEU A 495 8.10 16.43 -7.17
C LEU A 495 8.26 14.92 -7.33
N ILE A 496 7.54 14.13 -6.54
CA ILE A 496 7.47 12.68 -6.70
C ILE A 496 6.04 12.35 -7.04
N ALA A 497 5.79 11.63 -8.13
CA ALA A 497 4.43 11.34 -8.55
C ALA A 497 4.27 9.93 -9.07
N HIS A 498 3.15 9.30 -8.70
CA HIS A 498 2.79 7.96 -9.13
C HIS A 498 1.60 7.98 -10.08
N SER A 499 1.67 7.24 -11.19
CA SER A 499 0.58 7.04 -12.15
C SER A 499 -0.10 8.36 -12.56
N LEU A 500 -1.43 8.48 -12.43
CA LEU A 500 -2.19 9.71 -12.70
C LEU A 500 -1.60 10.96 -12.01
N GLY A 501 -1.02 10.81 -10.83
CA GLY A 501 -0.40 11.92 -10.10
C GLY A 501 0.68 12.63 -10.92
N GLY A 502 1.40 11.90 -11.78
CA GLY A 502 2.39 12.50 -12.68
C GLY A 502 1.76 13.37 -13.76
N LEU A 503 0.59 12.99 -14.27
CA LEU A 503 -0.16 13.83 -15.21
C LEU A 503 -0.70 15.10 -14.53
N VAL A 504 -1.12 14.98 -13.26
CA VAL A 504 -1.53 16.13 -12.44
C VAL A 504 -0.35 17.08 -12.19
N VAL A 505 0.85 16.55 -11.91
CA VAL A 505 2.07 17.34 -11.77
C VAL A 505 2.44 18.05 -13.07
N LYS A 506 2.41 17.34 -14.21
CA LYS A 506 2.68 17.95 -15.53
C LYS A 506 1.72 19.09 -15.83
N GLU A 507 0.43 18.91 -15.54
CA GLU A 507 -0.57 19.95 -15.71
C GLU A 507 -0.31 21.15 -14.80
N ALA A 508 0.03 20.92 -13.53
CA ALA A 508 0.38 22.00 -12.60
C ALA A 508 1.59 22.82 -13.10
N ILE A 509 2.61 22.16 -13.65
CA ILE A 509 3.80 22.80 -14.23
C ILE A 509 3.44 23.68 -15.43
N ILE A 510 2.65 23.13 -16.37
CA ILE A 510 2.18 23.88 -17.53
C ILE A 510 1.39 25.11 -17.08
N ARG A 511 0.51 24.96 -16.09
CA ARG A 511 -0.26 26.09 -15.56
C ARG A 511 0.61 27.13 -14.85
N MET A 512 1.63 26.71 -14.10
CA MET A 512 2.57 27.67 -13.49
C MET A 512 3.28 28.52 -14.55
N SER A 513 3.60 27.94 -15.72
CA SER A 513 4.22 28.69 -16.83
C SER A 513 3.32 29.75 -17.47
N MET A 514 2.00 29.61 -17.29
CA MET A 514 0.98 30.55 -17.76
C MET A 514 0.53 31.50 -16.64
N GLY A 515 1.03 31.32 -15.42
CA GLY A 515 0.69 32.10 -14.26
C GLY A 515 1.50 33.39 -14.14
N ASP A 516 1.25 34.09 -13.03
CA ASP A 516 1.95 35.33 -12.69
C ASP A 516 3.40 35.07 -12.22
N GLN A 517 4.08 36.14 -11.79
CA GLN A 517 5.47 36.07 -11.34
C GLN A 517 5.71 35.05 -10.22
N LYS A 518 4.76 34.89 -9.28
CA LYS A 518 4.92 33.94 -8.18
C LYS A 518 4.82 32.50 -8.66
N ASP A 519 3.97 32.23 -9.66
CA ASP A 519 3.92 30.90 -10.27
C ASP A 519 5.16 30.61 -11.10
N GLN A 520 5.65 31.58 -11.88
CA GLN A 520 6.91 31.45 -12.62
C GLN A 520 8.11 31.25 -11.69
N ASP A 521 8.14 31.90 -10.53
CA ASP A 521 9.17 31.68 -9.52
C ASP A 521 9.09 30.28 -8.92
N ASN A 522 7.88 29.76 -8.65
CA ASN A 522 7.69 28.39 -8.19
C ASN A 522 8.16 27.38 -9.24
N LEU A 523 7.83 27.63 -10.51
CA LEU A 523 8.25 26.84 -11.66
C LEU A 523 9.77 26.76 -11.78
N ARG A 524 10.47 27.90 -11.73
CA ARG A 524 11.95 27.98 -11.76
C ARG A 524 12.63 27.28 -10.60
N CYS A 525 11.92 27.11 -9.48
CA CYS A 525 12.46 26.44 -8.32
C CYS A 525 12.30 24.91 -8.37
N ILE A 526 11.64 24.35 -9.39
CA ILE A 526 11.53 22.89 -9.52
C ILE A 526 12.88 22.36 -10.01
N VAL A 527 13.64 21.73 -9.12
CA VAL A 527 14.98 21.19 -9.42
C VAL A 527 14.93 19.72 -9.83
N GLY A 528 13.78 19.06 -9.68
CA GLY A 528 13.61 17.72 -10.20
C GLY A 528 12.24 17.10 -10.00
N ALA A 529 11.98 16.05 -10.77
CA ALA A 529 10.78 15.25 -10.67
C ALA A 529 11.08 13.75 -10.82
N LEU A 530 10.42 12.92 -10.01
CA LEU A 530 10.46 11.46 -10.10
C LEU A 530 9.06 10.96 -10.47
N PHE A 531 8.95 10.29 -11.62
CA PHE A 531 7.68 9.80 -12.16
C PHE A 531 7.64 8.28 -12.15
N PHE A 532 6.73 7.69 -11.38
CA PHE A 532 6.54 6.25 -11.27
C PHE A 532 5.31 5.80 -12.03
N GLY A 533 5.48 5.07 -13.14
CA GLY A 533 4.37 4.48 -13.91
C GLY A 533 3.41 5.51 -14.53
N VAL A 534 3.90 6.71 -14.87
CA VAL A 534 3.05 7.83 -15.33
C VAL A 534 2.63 7.60 -16.79
N PRO A 535 1.32 7.48 -17.09
CA PRO A 535 0.82 7.12 -18.42
C PRO A 535 0.81 8.34 -19.36
N SER A 536 1.99 8.88 -19.66
CA SER A 536 2.16 10.11 -20.46
C SER A 536 1.64 9.99 -21.90
N LYS A 537 1.52 8.75 -22.41
CA LYS A 537 0.95 8.41 -23.73
C LYS A 537 -0.47 7.82 -23.63
N GLY A 538 -1.06 7.87 -22.44
CA GLY A 538 -2.32 7.21 -22.10
C GLY A 538 -2.12 5.81 -21.52
N MET A 539 -3.20 5.27 -20.99
CA MET A 539 -3.29 3.90 -20.47
C MET A 539 -4.54 3.19 -20.98
N ASP A 540 -4.58 1.87 -20.82
CA ASP A 540 -5.82 1.12 -21.04
C ASP A 540 -6.80 1.38 -19.89
N THR A 541 -7.89 2.09 -20.19
CA THR A 541 -8.94 2.44 -19.22
C THR A 541 -10.15 1.52 -19.29
N ASN A 542 -10.14 0.49 -20.15
CA ASN A 542 -11.26 -0.44 -20.32
C ASN A 542 -11.64 -1.17 -19.03
N SER A 543 -10.69 -1.36 -18.11
CA SER A 543 -10.93 -1.95 -16.79
C SER A 543 -11.51 -0.97 -15.76
N LEU A 544 -11.28 0.33 -15.95
CA LEU A 544 -11.70 1.39 -15.04
C LEU A 544 -13.07 1.94 -15.41
N ILE A 545 -13.37 1.99 -16.70
CA ILE A 545 -14.64 2.43 -17.27
C ILE A 545 -15.85 1.75 -16.59
N PRO A 546 -15.87 0.42 -16.41
CA PRO A 546 -17.00 -0.26 -15.78
C PRO A 546 -17.09 -0.03 -14.26
N MET A 547 -15.96 0.28 -13.61
CA MET A 547 -15.95 0.64 -12.19
C MET A 547 -16.54 2.03 -11.96
N ALA A 548 -16.34 2.94 -12.91
CA ALA A 548 -17.00 4.24 -12.93
C ALA A 548 -18.46 4.14 -13.38
N GLY A 549 -18.80 3.26 -14.32
CA GLY A 549 -20.15 3.20 -14.88
C GLY A 549 -20.55 4.53 -15.51
N ASP A 550 -21.73 5.04 -15.14
CA ASP A 550 -22.27 6.36 -15.56
C ASP A 550 -21.90 7.49 -14.57
N GLN A 551 -20.91 7.29 -13.71
CA GLN A 551 -20.54 8.29 -12.71
C GLN A 551 -19.83 9.52 -13.33
N PRO A 552 -19.90 10.71 -12.68
CA PRO A 552 -19.37 11.96 -13.21
C PRO A 552 -17.86 12.00 -13.53
N ASN A 553 -17.08 11.06 -13.01
CA ASN A 553 -15.63 10.98 -13.25
C ASN A 553 -15.27 10.29 -14.58
N ARG A 554 -16.24 9.79 -15.34
CA ARG A 554 -16.02 9.14 -16.64
C ARG A 554 -15.21 9.99 -17.64
N PRO A 555 -15.46 11.30 -17.81
CA PRO A 555 -14.67 12.13 -18.73
C PRO A 555 -13.17 12.19 -18.36
N LEU A 556 -12.83 12.11 -17.06
CA LEU A 556 -11.43 12.03 -16.63
C LEU A 556 -10.79 10.72 -17.10
N LEU A 557 -11.49 9.59 -16.98
CA LEU A 557 -11.00 8.30 -17.46
C LEU A 557 -10.82 8.29 -18.98
N ASP A 558 -11.77 8.83 -19.72
CA ASP A 558 -11.68 8.92 -21.18
C ASP A 558 -10.49 9.82 -21.58
N SER A 559 -10.23 10.89 -20.82
CA SER A 559 -9.13 11.82 -21.08
C SER A 559 -7.73 11.22 -20.88
N ILE A 560 -7.60 10.14 -20.10
CA ILE A 560 -6.33 9.46 -19.83
C ILE A 560 -6.16 8.16 -20.63
N SER A 561 -7.10 7.87 -21.53
CA SER A 561 -7.05 6.70 -22.41
C SER A 561 -5.91 6.79 -23.44
N THR A 562 -5.52 5.63 -23.96
CA THR A 562 -4.54 5.52 -25.06
C THR A 562 -5.01 6.33 -26.28
N GLY A 563 -4.11 7.12 -26.86
CA GLY A 563 -4.44 7.98 -28.01
C GLY A 563 -5.14 9.30 -27.65
N SER A 564 -5.26 9.62 -26.36
CA SER A 564 -5.80 10.90 -25.91
C SER A 564 -5.05 12.10 -26.50
N SER A 565 -5.75 12.91 -27.28
CA SER A 565 -5.21 14.18 -27.82
C SER A 565 -4.86 15.18 -26.71
N LEU A 566 -5.52 15.08 -25.56
CA LEU A 566 -5.22 15.89 -24.39
C LEU A 566 -3.83 15.55 -23.85
N LEU A 567 -3.49 14.27 -23.71
CA LEU A 567 -2.18 13.84 -23.23
C LEU A 567 -1.07 14.14 -24.22
N GLN A 568 -1.32 14.02 -25.52
CA GLN A 568 -0.35 14.45 -26.55
C GLN A 568 -0.03 15.95 -26.44
N LYS A 569 -1.08 16.79 -26.34
CA LYS A 569 -0.91 18.24 -26.12
C LYS A 569 -0.22 18.55 -24.80
N GLN A 570 -0.54 17.81 -23.74
CA GLN A 570 0.10 17.98 -22.45
C GLN A 570 1.59 17.64 -22.53
N SER A 571 1.97 16.53 -23.18
CA SER A 571 3.38 16.14 -23.33
C SER A 571 4.17 17.21 -24.08
N GLN A 572 3.65 17.69 -25.22
CA GLN A 572 4.29 18.76 -25.99
C GLN A 572 4.45 20.04 -25.16
N LYS A 573 3.37 20.50 -24.51
CA LYS A 573 3.41 21.70 -23.66
C LYS A 573 4.35 21.53 -22.47
N PHE A 574 4.42 20.35 -21.88
CA PHE A 574 5.30 20.09 -20.75
C PHE A 574 6.77 20.32 -21.14
N GLU A 575 7.19 19.77 -22.28
CA GLU A 575 8.54 19.98 -22.82
C GLU A 575 8.81 21.45 -23.17
N GLU A 576 7.85 22.13 -23.80
CA GLU A 576 7.96 23.55 -24.15
C GLU A 576 8.02 24.47 -22.91
N ARG A 577 7.28 24.12 -21.85
CA ARG A 577 7.06 24.98 -20.68
C ARG A 577 7.94 24.64 -19.48
N PHE A 578 8.69 23.54 -19.54
CA PHE A 578 9.68 23.16 -18.54
C PHE A 578 11.09 23.01 -19.15
N PRO A 579 11.70 24.09 -19.66
CA PRO A 579 12.99 24.02 -20.35
C PRO A 579 14.23 24.05 -19.43
N PHE A 580 14.05 23.87 -18.11
CA PHE A 580 15.14 23.98 -17.13
C PHE A 580 16.04 22.75 -17.17
N ARG A 581 17.31 22.95 -17.53
CA ARG A 581 18.28 21.85 -17.77
C ARG A 581 19.05 21.44 -16.53
N ASP A 582 19.11 22.32 -15.56
CA ASP A 582 19.58 22.06 -14.19
C ASP A 582 18.58 21.19 -13.42
N SER A 583 17.33 21.10 -13.89
CA SER A 583 16.34 20.22 -13.34
C SER A 583 16.50 18.77 -13.84
N SER A 584 16.41 17.80 -12.93
CA SER A 584 16.47 16.37 -13.28
C SER A 584 15.09 15.72 -13.27
N ILE A 585 14.63 15.21 -14.41
CA ILE A 585 13.39 14.42 -14.51
C ILE A 585 13.77 12.95 -14.71
N ILE A 586 13.37 12.11 -13.77
CA ILE A 586 13.59 10.66 -13.82
C ILE A 586 12.23 9.96 -13.92
N SER A 587 12.07 9.10 -14.92
CA SER A 587 10.85 8.34 -15.14
C SER A 587 11.11 6.84 -15.00
N PHE A 588 10.35 6.20 -14.13
CA PHE A 588 10.34 4.77 -13.90
C PHE A 588 9.09 4.18 -14.54
N HIS A 589 9.24 3.09 -15.28
CA HIS A 589 8.14 2.40 -15.93
C HIS A 589 8.08 0.94 -15.49
N GLU A 590 6.89 0.35 -15.58
CA GLU A 590 6.69 -1.07 -15.30
C GLU A 590 7.15 -1.88 -16.51
N LEU A 591 7.89 -2.96 -16.26
CA LEU A 591 8.37 -3.89 -17.29
C LEU A 591 7.44 -5.08 -17.50
N ARG A 592 6.31 -5.13 -16.78
CA ARG A 592 5.33 -6.19 -16.87
C ARG A 592 3.95 -5.61 -17.02
N LEU A 593 3.12 -6.30 -17.80
CA LEU A 593 1.72 -5.96 -17.93
C LEU A 593 1.05 -6.04 -16.56
N SER A 594 0.47 -4.93 -16.15
CA SER A 594 -0.50 -4.92 -15.06
C SER A 594 -1.74 -5.70 -15.52
N PRO A 595 -2.27 -6.64 -14.72
CA PRO A 595 -3.48 -7.38 -15.09
C PRO A 595 -4.64 -6.40 -15.33
N THR A 596 -5.22 -6.40 -16.54
CA THR A 596 -6.37 -5.54 -16.90
C THR A 596 -7.68 -6.34 -16.90
N ALA A 597 -8.71 -5.83 -16.24
CA ALA A 597 -10.05 -6.43 -16.26
C ALA A 597 -10.76 -6.17 -17.61
N VAL A 598 -11.21 -7.22 -18.30
CA VAL A 598 -11.97 -7.15 -19.56
C VAL A 598 -13.42 -7.53 -19.33
N HIS A 599 -14.35 -6.74 -19.84
CA HIS A 599 -15.79 -7.01 -19.76
C HIS A 599 -16.23 -7.99 -20.86
N THR A 600 -16.88 -9.10 -20.50
CA THR A 600 -17.64 -9.96 -21.44
C THR A 600 -19.11 -9.97 -21.02
N ASN A 601 -20.04 -10.20 -21.97
CA ASN A 601 -21.51 -10.01 -21.87
C ASN A 601 -22.26 -10.68 -20.69
N ALA A 602 -21.56 -11.32 -19.74
CA ALA A 602 -22.12 -11.79 -18.47
C ALA A 602 -21.10 -11.85 -17.31
N SER A 603 -19.84 -11.42 -17.50
CA SER A 603 -18.77 -11.53 -16.48
C SER A 603 -17.51 -10.74 -16.90
N PHE A 604 -16.68 -10.29 -15.96
CA PHE A 604 -15.38 -9.72 -16.31
C PHE A 604 -14.26 -10.77 -16.23
N ARG A 605 -13.37 -10.85 -17.21
CA ARG A 605 -12.21 -11.77 -17.18
C ARG A 605 -10.94 -10.94 -17.28
N MET A 606 -9.87 -11.30 -16.57
CA MET A 606 -8.56 -10.72 -16.88
C MET A 606 -8.08 -11.29 -18.22
N ALA A 607 -7.80 -10.44 -19.20
CA ALA A 607 -7.10 -10.85 -20.41
C ALA A 607 -5.64 -10.37 -20.33
N GLN A 608 -4.72 -11.21 -20.81
CA GLN A 608 -3.42 -10.73 -21.27
C GLN A 608 -3.63 -10.30 -22.72
N ASN A 609 -3.73 -9.00 -22.99
CA ASN A 609 -3.71 -8.52 -24.36
C ASN A 609 -2.25 -8.32 -24.78
N GLY A 610 -1.85 -8.98 -25.86
CA GLY A 610 -0.64 -8.64 -26.60
C GLY A 610 -0.81 -7.29 -27.31
N LEU A 611 0.33 -6.69 -27.65
CA LEU A 611 0.49 -5.43 -28.39
C LEU A 611 -0.54 -5.18 -29.50
#